data_AF-A0A9X9LPS5-F1
#
_entry.id   AF-A0A9X9LPS5-F1
#
_cell.length_a   1.000
_cell.length_b   1.000
_cell.length_c   1.000
_cell.angle_alpha   90.00
_cell.angle_beta   90.00
_cell.angle_gamma   90.00
#
_symmetry.space_group_name_H-M   'P 1'
#
loop_
_entity.id
_entity.type
_entity.pdbx_description
1 polymer ?
#
loop_
_entity_poly.entity_id
_entity_poly.type
_entity_poly.pdbx_seq_one_letter_code
_entity_poly.pdbx_strand_id
1 'polypeptide(L)'
;MENSTHTVIEFTRELHTCDINDKSITESTVRVIWAYHHEDVGEAGPKYHDSNRGTKSLRLLNPEKTNVLSTAIPYFDLVNQDVPIPNKGTTYWCQMFKIPVFQEKHHVIKVEPLIQRGHESLVHHILLYQCSSSFNDSVLDYGHECYHPNMPDAFLTCETVIFAWAIGGEVGPMITEMGHYSWL
;
A
#
# COMPACT_ATOMS: atom_id res chain seq x y z
N MET A 1 -4.16 -24.83 21.19
CA MET A 1 -4.79 -24.40 22.47
C MET A 1 -6.13 -23.76 22.13
N GLU A 2 -7.22 -24.22 22.73
CA GLU A 2 -8.56 -23.69 22.50
C GLU A 2 -9.06 -23.01 23.78
N ASN A 3 -9.70 -21.85 23.64
CA ASN A 3 -10.43 -21.19 24.71
C ASN A 3 -11.85 -20.80 24.22
N SER A 4 -12.65 -20.20 25.09
CA SER A 4 -14.05 -19.83 24.79
C SER A 4 -14.25 -18.85 23.62
N THR A 5 -13.19 -18.29 23.07
CA THR A 5 -13.26 -17.29 21.99
C THR A 5 -12.46 -17.69 20.75
N HIS A 6 -11.39 -18.47 20.89
CA HIS A 6 -10.46 -18.74 19.80
C HIS A 6 -9.75 -20.10 19.96
N THR A 7 -9.44 -20.71 18.83
CA THR A 7 -8.54 -21.85 18.72
C THR A 7 -7.21 -21.39 18.11
N VAL A 8 -6.12 -21.68 18.80
CA VAL A 8 -4.74 -21.43 18.35
C VAL A 8 -4.15 -22.75 17.86
N ILE A 9 -3.78 -22.76 16.58
CA ILE A 9 -3.05 -23.86 15.93
C ILE A 9 -1.65 -23.36 15.59
N GLU A 10 -0.64 -24.06 16.10
CA GLU A 10 0.76 -23.76 15.86
C GLU A 10 1.41 -24.95 15.14
N PHE A 11 2.19 -24.65 14.11
CA PHE A 11 2.95 -25.66 13.38
C PHE A 11 4.23 -25.02 12.82
N THR A 12 5.20 -25.88 12.53
CA THR A 12 6.46 -25.50 11.88
C THR A 12 6.63 -26.31 10.62
N ARG A 13 7.21 -25.71 9.58
CA ARG A 13 7.53 -26.35 8.32
C ARG A 13 8.87 -25.81 7.82
N GLU A 14 9.67 -26.67 7.18
CA GLU A 14 10.89 -26.25 6.51
C GLU A 14 10.58 -25.35 5.30
N LEU A 15 11.46 -24.40 5.01
CA LEU A 15 11.28 -23.49 3.86
C LEU A 15 11.37 -24.23 2.53
N HIS A 16 12.22 -25.25 2.46
CA HIS A 16 12.41 -26.11 1.30
C HIS A 16 12.52 -27.55 1.78
N THR A 17 11.79 -28.45 1.12
CA THR A 17 11.76 -29.88 1.41
C THR A 17 12.19 -30.65 0.16
N CYS A 18 12.57 -31.92 0.33
CA CYS A 18 12.92 -32.80 -0.80
C CYS A 18 11.69 -33.41 -1.51
N ASP A 19 10.48 -33.11 -1.06
CA ASP A 19 9.24 -33.58 -1.69
C ASP A 19 8.88 -32.67 -2.88
N ILE A 20 8.76 -33.26 -4.06
CA ILE A 20 8.44 -32.53 -5.29
C ILE A 20 7.02 -31.96 -5.33
N ASN A 21 6.12 -32.45 -4.47
CA ASN A 21 4.74 -31.97 -4.38
C ASN A 21 4.61 -30.75 -3.47
N ASP A 22 5.65 -30.44 -2.71
CA ASP A 22 5.66 -29.38 -1.74
C ASP A 22 5.95 -28.02 -2.37
N LYS A 23 5.20 -27.00 -1.96
CA LYS A 23 5.50 -25.62 -2.37
C LYS A 23 6.68 -25.10 -1.53
N SER A 24 7.80 -24.81 -2.20
CA SER A 24 8.92 -24.11 -1.59
C SER A 24 8.54 -22.68 -1.19
N ILE A 25 8.94 -22.28 0.01
CA ILE A 25 8.77 -20.92 0.53
C ILE A 25 10.03 -20.13 0.18
N THR A 26 9.84 -19.04 -0.56
CA THR A 26 10.93 -18.14 -1.00
C THR A 26 10.67 -16.73 -0.49
N GLU A 27 11.55 -15.78 -0.84
CA GLU A 27 11.37 -14.36 -0.53
C GLU A 27 10.21 -13.69 -1.30
N SER A 28 9.63 -14.40 -2.27
CA SER A 28 8.49 -13.94 -3.06
C SER A 28 7.19 -13.97 -2.26
N THR A 29 6.18 -13.31 -2.80
CA THR A 29 4.83 -13.37 -2.23
C THR A 29 4.24 -14.78 -2.37
N VAL A 30 3.72 -15.33 -1.26
CA VAL A 30 3.04 -16.61 -1.19
C VAL A 30 1.54 -16.37 -1.03
N ARG A 31 0.73 -17.04 -1.85
CA ARG A 31 -0.72 -17.03 -1.70
C ARG A 31 -1.12 -18.14 -0.73
N VAL A 32 -1.52 -17.76 0.47
CA VAL A 32 -2.08 -18.67 1.46
C VAL A 32 -3.57 -18.83 1.20
N ILE A 33 -4.05 -20.06 1.33
CA ILE A 33 -5.47 -20.39 1.27
C ILE A 33 -5.92 -20.85 2.65
N TRP A 34 -7.16 -20.56 3.00
CA TRP A 34 -7.76 -21.05 4.24
C TRP A 34 -9.18 -21.49 3.96
N ALA A 35 -9.63 -22.46 4.75
CA ALA A 35 -10.99 -22.94 4.75
C ALA A 35 -11.32 -23.51 6.13
N TYR A 36 -12.57 -23.42 6.55
CA TYR A 36 -13.05 -24.08 7.76
C TYR A 36 -14.50 -24.55 7.59
N HIS A 37 -14.89 -25.49 8.44
CA HIS A 37 -16.25 -25.99 8.53
C HIS A 37 -16.73 -25.83 9.98
N HIS A 38 -18.05 -25.75 10.18
CA HIS A 38 -18.65 -25.55 11.51
C HIS A 38 -18.72 -26.85 12.32
N GLU A 39 -18.67 -27.99 11.63
CA GLU A 39 -18.56 -29.31 12.24
C GLU A 39 -17.12 -29.80 12.22
N ASP A 40 -16.75 -30.54 13.26
CA ASP A 40 -15.47 -31.21 13.38
C ASP A 40 -15.27 -32.28 12.30
N VAL A 41 -13.99 -32.61 12.06
CA VAL A 41 -13.59 -33.62 11.08
C VAL A 41 -14.02 -35.00 11.58
N GLY A 42 -14.95 -35.64 10.86
CA GLY A 42 -15.38 -37.01 11.12
C GLY A 42 -14.50 -38.07 10.44
N GLU A 43 -14.88 -39.35 10.56
CA GLU A 43 -14.10 -40.48 10.01
C GLU A 43 -13.90 -40.44 8.49
N ALA A 44 -14.85 -39.85 7.75
CA ALA A 44 -14.78 -39.69 6.29
C ALA A 44 -13.88 -38.51 5.84
N GLY A 45 -13.29 -37.77 6.78
CA GLY A 45 -12.47 -36.59 6.51
C GLY A 45 -13.26 -35.27 6.57
N PRO A 46 -12.60 -34.15 6.23
CA PRO A 46 -13.20 -32.82 6.34
C PRO A 46 -14.35 -32.65 5.35
N LYS A 47 -15.46 -32.08 5.83
CA LYS A 47 -16.59 -31.68 4.99
C LYS A 47 -16.22 -30.50 4.09
N TYR A 48 -16.93 -30.37 2.97
CA TYR A 48 -16.77 -29.21 2.08
C TYR A 48 -17.12 -27.92 2.83
N HIS A 49 -16.26 -26.91 2.72
CA HIS A 49 -16.28 -25.69 3.55
C HIS A 49 -17.27 -24.60 3.05
N ASP A 50 -18.02 -24.84 1.98
CA ASP A 50 -18.92 -23.85 1.35
C ASP A 50 -18.22 -22.49 1.14
N SER A 51 -18.84 -21.40 1.61
CA SER A 51 -18.33 -20.03 1.56
C SER A 51 -17.28 -19.70 2.62
N ASN A 52 -17.04 -20.60 3.59
CA ASN A 52 -16.08 -20.40 4.69
C ASN A 52 -14.67 -20.72 4.22
N ARG A 53 -14.23 -19.98 3.21
CA ARG A 53 -12.92 -20.12 2.58
C ARG A 53 -12.41 -18.75 2.12
N GLY A 54 -11.11 -18.66 1.94
CA GLY A 54 -10.52 -17.46 1.39
C GLY A 54 -9.06 -17.65 1.04
N THR A 55 -8.48 -16.56 0.56
CA THR A 55 -7.06 -16.51 0.21
C THR A 55 -6.45 -15.20 0.66
N LYS A 56 -5.19 -15.21 1.03
CA LYS A 56 -4.42 -14.02 1.37
C LYS A 56 -3.00 -14.12 0.81
N SER A 57 -2.55 -13.07 0.12
CA SER A 57 -1.17 -12.96 -0.32
C SER A 57 -0.32 -12.42 0.82
N LEU A 58 0.77 -13.12 1.16
CA LEU A 58 1.67 -12.81 2.26
C LEU A 58 3.12 -12.90 1.83
N ARG A 59 3.99 -12.08 2.43
CA ARG A 59 5.44 -12.27 2.37
C ARG A 59 5.89 -12.93 3.67
N LEU A 60 6.06 -14.26 3.63
CA LEU A 60 6.38 -15.05 4.83
C LEU A 60 7.79 -14.78 5.36
N LEU A 61 8.73 -14.47 4.45
CA LEU A 61 10.10 -14.11 4.76
C LEU A 61 10.26 -12.58 4.69
N ASN A 62 9.58 -11.86 5.57
CA ASN A 62 9.71 -10.41 5.61
C ASN A 62 11.00 -10.04 6.37
N PRO A 63 11.90 -9.20 5.82
CA PRO A 63 13.04 -8.72 6.57
C PRO A 63 12.55 -7.98 7.82
N GLU A 64 13.28 -8.12 8.94
CA GLU A 64 12.94 -7.39 10.16
C GLU A 64 12.81 -5.90 9.84
N LYS A 65 11.64 -5.33 10.15
CA LYS A 65 11.46 -3.89 10.10
C LYS A 65 12.24 -3.33 11.28
N THR A 66 13.33 -2.62 11.01
CA THR A 66 13.96 -1.79 12.02
C THR A 66 12.93 -0.76 12.45
N ASN A 67 12.32 -0.97 13.61
CA ASN A 67 11.44 0.01 14.22
C ASN A 67 12.32 1.21 14.57
N VAL A 68 12.26 2.25 13.74
CA VAL A 68 12.79 3.56 14.12
C VAL A 68 11.89 4.04 15.25
N LEU A 69 12.31 3.79 16.50
CA LEU A 69 11.69 4.31 17.72
C LEU A 69 11.60 5.83 17.58
N SER A 70 10.39 6.33 17.31
CA SER A 70 10.17 7.75 17.07
C SER A 70 9.86 8.46 18.38
N THR A 71 10.73 9.38 18.76
CA THR A 71 10.29 10.68 19.26
C THR A 71 9.17 11.22 18.36
N ALA A 72 8.23 12.03 18.85
CA ALA A 72 7.20 12.61 17.98
C ALA A 72 7.87 13.40 16.83
N ILE A 73 7.87 12.84 15.62
CA ILE A 73 8.39 13.48 14.41
C ILE A 73 7.27 14.33 13.81
N PRO A 74 7.53 15.59 13.44
CA PRO A 74 6.55 16.41 12.72
C PRO A 74 6.10 15.72 11.43
N TYR A 75 4.80 15.79 11.15
CA TYR A 75 4.20 15.25 9.92
C TYR A 75 3.22 16.26 9.32
N PHE A 76 2.84 16.04 8.07
CA PHE A 76 1.78 16.75 7.37
C PHE A 76 1.05 15.79 6.44
N ASP A 77 -0.24 16.05 6.22
CA ASP A 77 -1.09 15.19 5.42
C ASP A 77 -1.35 15.81 4.04
N LEU A 78 -1.36 14.97 3.01
CA LEU A 78 -1.74 15.33 1.65
C LEU A 78 -3.01 14.55 1.29
N VAL A 79 -4.16 15.20 1.34
CA VAL A 79 -5.47 14.54 1.22
C VAL A 79 -6.33 15.26 0.20
N ASN A 80 -6.81 14.51 -0.79
CA ASN A 80 -7.83 15.01 -1.71
C ASN A 80 -9.15 15.17 -0.96
N GLN A 81 -9.80 16.32 -1.12
CA GLN A 81 -11.08 16.62 -0.45
C GLN A 81 -12.25 16.33 -1.39
N ASP A 82 -13.28 15.65 -0.88
CA ASP A 82 -14.59 15.47 -1.53
C ASP A 82 -14.54 15.01 -3.01
N VAL A 83 -13.63 14.08 -3.33
CA VAL A 83 -13.47 13.58 -4.69
C VAL A 83 -14.71 12.78 -5.12
N PRO A 84 -15.44 13.21 -6.18
CA PRO A 84 -16.57 12.46 -6.68
C PRO A 84 -16.07 11.18 -7.38
N ILE A 85 -16.74 10.05 -7.11
CA ILE A 85 -16.46 8.79 -7.80
C ILE A 85 -17.40 8.68 -9.01
N PRO A 86 -16.92 8.90 -10.24
CA PRO A 86 -17.76 8.83 -11.41
C PRO A 86 -18.14 7.38 -11.74
N ASN A 87 -19.28 7.20 -12.42
CA ASN A 87 -19.74 5.89 -12.89
C ASN A 87 -18.96 5.42 -14.13
N LYS A 88 -17.69 5.07 -13.96
CA LYS A 88 -16.81 4.50 -15.00
C LYS A 88 -15.84 3.49 -14.38
N GLY A 89 -15.22 2.67 -15.23
CA GLY A 89 -14.37 1.56 -14.77
C GLY A 89 -13.11 1.99 -13.99
N THR A 90 -12.47 3.09 -14.40
CA THR A 90 -11.24 3.60 -13.78
C THR A 90 -11.25 5.13 -13.74
N THR A 91 -10.82 5.70 -12.63
CA THR A 91 -10.64 7.16 -12.47
C THR A 91 -9.23 7.44 -11.96
N TYR A 92 -8.53 8.34 -12.64
CA TYR A 92 -7.29 8.91 -12.14
C TYR A 92 -7.58 10.34 -11.66
N TRP A 93 -7.30 10.62 -10.40
CA TRP A 93 -7.52 11.93 -9.81
C TRP A 93 -6.19 12.57 -9.41
N CYS A 94 -6.00 13.82 -9.83
CA CYS A 94 -4.76 14.58 -9.65
C CYS A 94 -5.07 15.85 -8.89
N GLN A 95 -4.27 16.15 -7.87
CA GLN A 95 -4.35 17.38 -7.11
C GLN A 95 -2.94 17.82 -6.75
N MET A 96 -2.68 19.12 -6.87
CA MET A 96 -1.42 19.71 -6.46
C MET A 96 -1.51 20.13 -5.00
N PHE A 97 -0.43 19.89 -4.27
CA PHE A 97 -0.33 20.28 -2.88
C PHE A 97 0.90 21.15 -2.66
N LYS A 98 0.72 22.19 -1.84
CA LYS A 98 1.83 22.96 -1.32
C LYS A 98 2.25 22.35 0.01
N ILE A 99 3.46 21.81 0.06
CA ILE A 99 4.04 21.31 1.30
C ILE A 99 4.41 22.48 2.23
N PRO A 100 4.48 22.26 3.55
CA PRO A 100 4.90 23.30 4.49
C PRO A 100 6.27 23.88 4.13
N VAL A 101 6.45 25.19 4.37
CA VAL A 101 7.74 25.85 4.19
C VAL A 101 8.57 25.64 5.45
N PHE A 102 9.77 25.10 5.28
CA PHE A 102 10.73 24.88 6.36
C PHE A 102 11.87 25.89 6.28
N GLN A 103 12.40 26.30 7.44
CA GLN A 103 13.52 27.25 7.51
C GLN A 103 14.86 26.62 7.06
N GLU A 104 14.96 25.30 7.14
CA GLU A 104 16.12 24.53 6.75
C GLU A 104 15.72 23.29 5.94
N LYS A 105 16.69 22.63 5.34
CA LYS A 105 16.47 21.42 4.54
C LYS A 105 16.06 20.27 5.46
N HIS A 106 14.92 19.65 5.14
CA HIS A 106 14.42 18.45 5.82
C HIS A 106 14.45 17.24 4.88
N HIS A 107 14.57 16.04 5.46
CA HIS A 107 14.39 14.78 4.74
C HIS A 107 13.06 14.15 5.15
N VAL A 108 12.25 13.77 4.16
CA VAL A 108 11.09 12.90 4.40
C VAL A 108 11.63 11.49 4.60
N ILE A 109 11.41 10.92 5.78
CA ILE A 109 11.93 9.58 6.14
C ILE A 109 10.85 8.51 6.17
N LYS A 110 9.58 8.91 6.08
CA LYS A 110 8.43 8.01 6.12
C LYS A 110 7.28 8.63 5.32
N VAL A 111 6.62 7.80 4.52
CA VAL A 111 5.37 8.14 3.84
C VAL A 111 4.42 6.96 4.03
N GLU A 112 3.16 7.23 4.37
CA GLU A 112 2.14 6.21 4.55
C GLU A 112 0.84 6.58 3.82
N PRO A 113 0.12 5.58 3.27
CA PRO A 113 -1.15 5.83 2.61
C PRO A 113 -2.20 6.24 3.65
N LEU A 114 -2.84 7.38 3.44
CA LEU A 114 -3.99 7.81 4.23
C LEU A 114 -5.26 7.60 3.41
N ILE A 115 -5.96 6.49 3.67
CA ILE A 115 -7.21 6.13 2.98
C ILE A 115 -8.37 6.22 3.96
N GLN A 116 -9.44 6.89 3.56
CA GLN A 116 -10.66 7.02 4.36
C GLN A 116 -11.27 5.64 4.64
N ARG A 117 -11.71 5.42 5.88
CA ARG A 117 -12.37 4.18 6.29
C ARG A 117 -13.57 3.88 5.40
N GLY A 118 -13.65 2.66 4.88
CA GLY A 118 -14.68 2.20 3.96
C GLY A 118 -14.33 2.38 2.48
N HIS A 119 -13.26 3.12 2.16
CA HIS A 119 -12.80 3.35 0.78
C HIS A 119 -11.57 2.50 0.41
N GLU A 120 -11.14 1.57 1.26
CA GLU A 120 -9.94 0.74 1.05
C GLU A 120 -10.04 -0.14 -0.20
N SER A 121 -11.27 -0.49 -0.61
CA SER A 121 -11.52 -1.26 -1.84
C SER A 121 -11.55 -0.41 -3.12
N LEU A 122 -11.63 0.92 -2.98
CA LEU A 122 -11.77 1.86 -4.09
C LEU A 122 -10.42 2.40 -4.56
N VAL A 123 -9.47 2.58 -3.64
CA VAL A 123 -8.14 3.13 -3.93
C VAL A 123 -7.16 2.00 -4.24
N HIS A 124 -6.75 1.90 -5.51
CA HIS A 124 -5.80 0.86 -5.95
C HIS A 124 -4.34 1.33 -5.99
N HIS A 125 -4.11 2.61 -6.32
CA HIS A 125 -2.80 3.23 -6.42
C HIS A 125 -2.81 4.65 -5.84
N ILE A 126 -1.68 5.07 -5.27
CA ILE A 126 -1.40 6.46 -4.89
C ILE A 126 -0.01 6.80 -5.41
N LEU A 127 0.12 7.90 -6.14
CA LEU A 127 1.39 8.37 -6.68
C LEU A 127 1.60 9.81 -6.24
N LEU A 128 2.80 10.14 -5.79
CA LEU A 128 3.22 11.51 -5.53
C LEU A 128 4.31 11.90 -6.52
N TYR A 129 4.12 13.07 -7.12
CA TYR A 129 5.05 13.65 -8.07
C TYR A 129 5.61 14.96 -7.51
N GLN A 130 6.87 15.23 -7.84
CA GLN A 130 7.47 16.54 -7.67
C GLN A 130 7.31 17.33 -8.98
N CYS A 131 6.83 18.56 -8.85
CA CYS A 131 6.62 19.51 -9.94
C CYS A 131 7.70 20.60 -9.93
N SER A 132 7.83 21.35 -11.03
CA SER A 132 8.63 22.58 -11.04
C SER A 132 7.98 23.66 -10.17
N SER A 133 8.70 24.72 -9.79
CA SER A 133 8.11 25.83 -9.02
C SER A 133 7.50 26.94 -9.89
N SER A 134 7.29 26.69 -11.19
CA SER A 134 6.98 27.72 -12.19
C SER A 134 5.48 27.79 -12.53
N PHE A 135 4.61 27.86 -11.52
CA PHE A 135 3.17 28.02 -11.71
C PHE A 135 2.53 28.88 -10.61
N ASN A 136 1.34 29.39 -10.87
CA ASN A 136 0.57 30.23 -9.94
C ASN A 136 -0.06 29.35 -8.84
N ASP A 137 -0.02 29.80 -7.58
CA ASP A 137 -0.66 29.12 -6.45
C ASP A 137 -2.17 28.87 -6.67
N SER A 138 -2.84 29.57 -7.59
CA SER A 138 -4.24 29.32 -7.93
C SER A 138 -4.56 27.91 -8.45
N VAL A 139 -3.55 27.14 -8.91
CA VAL A 139 -3.76 25.73 -9.31
C VAL A 139 -3.79 24.75 -8.13
N LEU A 140 -3.47 25.21 -6.93
CA LEU A 140 -3.42 24.37 -5.72
C LEU A 140 -4.81 24.09 -5.12
N ASP A 141 -5.80 24.95 -5.43
CA ASP A 141 -7.10 24.92 -4.77
C ASP A 141 -8.07 23.86 -5.32
N TYR A 142 -7.74 23.22 -6.46
CA TYR A 142 -8.68 22.32 -7.16
C TYR A 142 -8.02 21.03 -7.64
N GLY A 143 -8.66 19.91 -7.32
CA GLY A 143 -8.36 18.61 -7.93
C GLY A 143 -9.03 18.47 -9.29
N HIS A 144 -8.40 17.69 -10.17
CA HIS A 144 -8.87 17.43 -11.52
C HIS A 144 -8.76 15.93 -11.83
N GLU A 145 -9.62 15.46 -12.73
CA GLU A 145 -9.36 14.19 -13.39
C GLU A 145 -8.06 14.30 -14.19
N CYS A 146 -7.12 13.39 -13.94
CA CYS A 146 -5.86 13.36 -14.65
C CYS A 146 -6.10 13.10 -16.15
N TYR A 147 -5.25 13.67 -17.01
CA TYR A 147 -5.31 13.50 -18.47
C TYR A 147 -6.58 14.04 -19.13
N HIS A 148 -7.43 14.74 -18.39
CA HIS A 148 -8.58 15.41 -18.97
C HIS A 148 -8.13 16.62 -19.80
N PRO A 149 -8.72 16.92 -20.97
CA PRO A 149 -8.30 18.05 -21.82
C PRO A 149 -8.35 19.43 -21.13
N ASN A 150 -9.16 19.58 -20.08
CA ASN A 150 -9.28 20.80 -19.30
C ASN A 150 -8.33 20.86 -18.08
N MET A 151 -7.39 19.93 -17.97
CA MET A 151 -6.41 19.92 -16.89
C MET A 151 -5.40 21.08 -17.08
N PRO A 152 -5.07 21.85 -16.04
CA PRO A 152 -4.10 22.94 -16.17
C PRO A 152 -2.71 22.44 -16.60
N ASP A 153 -2.05 23.18 -17.51
CA ASP A 153 -0.70 22.86 -18.00
C ASP A 153 0.35 22.74 -16.88
N ALA A 154 0.11 23.37 -15.72
CA ALA A 154 0.97 23.27 -14.55
C ALA A 154 1.24 21.82 -14.12
N PHE A 155 0.26 20.92 -14.27
CA PHE A 155 0.42 19.50 -13.92
C PHE A 155 1.40 18.75 -14.84
N LEU A 156 1.66 19.26 -16.05
CA LEU A 156 2.64 18.66 -16.98
C LEU A 156 4.07 18.80 -16.47
N THR A 157 4.32 19.71 -15.52
CA THR A 157 5.65 19.90 -14.92
C THR A 157 6.00 18.86 -13.85
N CYS A 158 5.03 18.01 -13.48
CA CYS A 158 5.15 17.02 -12.42
C CYS A 158 5.68 15.69 -12.96
N GLU A 159 6.97 15.65 -13.32
CA GLU A 159 7.57 14.51 -14.03
C GLU A 159 8.27 13.50 -13.11
N THR A 160 8.68 13.92 -11.91
CA THR A 160 9.49 13.08 -11.01
C THR A 160 8.61 12.39 -9.98
N VAL A 161 8.52 11.05 -10.04
CA VAL A 161 7.85 10.25 -9.01
C VAL A 161 8.71 10.24 -7.75
N ILE A 162 8.17 10.77 -6.65
CA ILE A 162 8.84 10.76 -5.33
C ILE A 162 8.35 9.63 -4.42
N PHE A 163 7.12 9.15 -4.66
CA PHE A 163 6.54 8.06 -3.90
C PHE A 163 5.46 7.35 -4.72
N ALA A 164 5.37 6.04 -4.53
CA ALA A 164 4.33 5.21 -5.11
C ALA A 164 3.83 4.19 -4.09
N TRP A 165 2.53 3.99 -4.07
CA TRP A 165 1.85 2.98 -3.30
C TRP A 165 0.82 2.26 -4.17
N ALA A 166 0.63 0.98 -3.89
CA ALA A 166 -0.40 0.14 -4.51
C ALA A 166 -1.02 -0.78 -3.46
N ILE A 167 -2.17 -1.36 -3.78
CA ILE A 167 -2.83 -2.34 -2.91
C ILE A 167 -1.87 -3.43 -2.42
N GLY A 168 -1.92 -3.74 -1.12
CA GLY A 168 -1.01 -4.68 -0.47
C GLY A 168 0.36 -4.09 -0.08
N GLY A 169 0.66 -2.85 -0.49
CA GLY A 169 1.81 -2.09 0.00
C GLY A 169 1.63 -1.71 1.47
N GLU A 170 2.61 -2.04 2.29
CA GLU A 170 2.66 -1.60 3.69
C GLU A 170 3.43 -0.28 3.82
N VAL A 171 3.34 0.33 5.01
CA VAL A 171 4.19 1.48 5.37
C VAL A 171 5.65 1.11 5.20
N GLY A 172 6.37 1.87 4.38
CA GLY A 172 7.79 1.70 4.11
C GLY A 172 8.59 2.93 4.57
N PRO A 173 9.81 2.76 5.12
CA PRO A 173 10.73 3.86 5.26
C PRO A 173 11.06 4.43 3.88
N MET A 174 11.20 5.75 3.78
CA MET A 174 11.77 6.34 2.56
C MET A 174 13.26 6.02 2.56
N ILE A 175 13.75 5.34 1.52
CA ILE A 175 15.18 5.02 1.41
C ILE A 175 15.92 6.35 1.26
N THR A 176 16.63 6.76 2.32
CA THR A 176 17.38 8.03 2.38
C THR A 176 18.59 8.06 1.45
N GLU A 177 18.91 6.94 0.80
CA GLU A 177 19.93 6.80 -0.23
C GLU A 177 19.33 6.77 -1.64
N MET A 178 18.41 7.68 -1.97
CA MET A 178 18.19 8.01 -3.38
C MET A 178 19.41 8.82 -3.88
N GLY A 179 20.51 8.11 -4.13
CA GLY A 179 21.61 8.64 -4.92
C GLY A 179 21.05 9.04 -6.28
N HIS A 180 21.17 10.32 -6.63
CA HIS A 180 20.99 10.80 -8.00
C HIS A 180 21.94 10.01 -8.90
N TYR A 181 21.49 8.89 -9.47
CA TYR A 181 22.13 8.30 -10.63
C TYR A 181 21.66 9.10 -11.84
N SER A 182 22.38 10.19 -12.11
CA SER A 182 22.39 10.82 -13.42
C SER A 182 22.93 9.79 -14.42
N TRP A 183 22.04 9.17 -15.19
CA TRP A 183 22.44 8.52 -16.43
C TRP A 183 22.75 9.64 -17.43
N LEU A 184 24.03 9.79 -17.76
CA LEU A 184 24.45 10.41 -19.03
C LEU A 184 24.13 9.44 -20.18
#